data_AF-A0A450XPC8-F1
#
_entry.id   AF-A0A450XPC8-F1
#
_cell.length_a   1.000
_cell.length_b   1.000
_cell.length_c   1.000
_cell.angle_alpha   90.00
_cell.angle_beta   90.00
_cell.angle_gamma   90.00
#
_symmetry.space_group_name_H-M   'P 1'
#
loop_
_entity.id
_entity.type
_entity.pdbx_description
1 polymer ?
#
loop_
_entity_poly.entity_id
_entity_poly.type
_entity_poly.pdbx_seq_one_letter_code
_entity_poly.pdbx_strand_id
1 'polypeptide(L)' 'MKATRFLLSAEVEMLEAAIYYQTQVHGLGDTFLTKVESAVRDITEHPLA' A
#
# COMPACT_ATOMS: atom_id res chain seq x y z
N MET A 1 20.98 -3.10 -0.86
CA MET A 1 19.58 -3.60 -0.87
C MET A 1 18.97 -3.29 -2.22
N LYS A 2 18.14 -4.17 -2.79
CA LYS A 2 17.38 -3.85 -4.01
C LYS A 2 16.22 -2.94 -3.61
N ALA A 3 15.94 -1.91 -4.40
CA ALA A 3 14.82 -1.02 -4.15
C ALA A 3 13.49 -1.73 -4.50
N THR A 4 12.56 -1.74 -3.56
CA THR A 4 11.17 -2.12 -3.82
C THR A 4 10.53 -1.03 -4.67
N ARG A 5 9.77 -1.43 -5.69
CA ARG A 5 9.02 -0.51 -6.55
C ARG A 5 7.63 -1.05 -6.80
N PHE A 6 6.65 -0.16 -6.85
CA PHE A 6 5.34 -0.52 -7.36
C PHE A 6 5.40 -0.67 -8.89
N LEU A 7 4.64 -1.63 -9.39
CA LEU A 7 4.23 -1.62 -10.80
C LEU A 7 3.09 -0.60 -10.95
N LEU A 8 2.98 0.03 -12.12
CA LEU A 8 1.93 1.02 -12.37
C LEU A 8 0.53 0.45 -12.07
N SER A 9 0.25 -0.79 -12.46
CA SER A 9 -1.04 -1.45 -12.18
C SER A 9 -1.29 -1.60 -10.68
N ALA A 10 -0.26 -1.91 -9.89
CA ALA A 10 -0.38 -2.05 -8.45
C ALA A 10 -0.60 -0.70 -7.75
N GLU A 11 0.04 0.37 -8.26
CA GLU A 11 -0.17 1.72 -7.75
C GLU A 11 -1.61 2.20 -8.02
N VAL A 12 -2.12 1.97 -9.24
CA VAL A 12 -3.51 2.29 -9.59
C VAL A 12 -4.49 1.53 -8.70
N GLU A 13 -4.34 0.20 -8.58
CA GLU A 13 -5.21 -0.63 -7.74
C GLU A 13 -5.19 -0.19 -6.28
N MET A 14 -4.02 0.12 -5.72
CA MET A 14 -3.87 0.62 -4.36
C MET A 14 -4.63 1.95 -4.15
N LEU A 15 -4.51 2.89 -5.09
CA LEU A 15 -5.17 4.19 -4.96
C LEU A 15 -6.69 4.09 -5.15
N GLU A 16 -7.17 3.27 -6.09
CA GLU A 16 -8.60 3.00 -6.27
C GLU A 16 -9.22 2.37 -5.02
N ALA A 17 -8.53 1.40 -4.41
CA ALA A 17 -8.95 0.79 -3.15
C ALA A 17 -8.99 1.81 -2.00
N ALA A 18 -7.95 2.65 -1.87
CA ALA A 18 -7.89 3.69 -0.84
C ALA A 18 -9.05 4.69 -0.98
N ILE A 19 -9.33 5.15 -2.20
CA ILE A 19 -10.47 6.03 -2.49
C ILE A 19 -11.77 5.34 -2.12
N TYR A 20 -11.98 4.10 -2.57
CA TYR A 20 -13.19 3.34 -2.24
C TYR A 20 -13.39 3.24 -0.73
N TYR A 21 -12.37 2.82 0.01
CA TYR A 21 -12.46 2.69 1.47
C TYR A 21 -12.74 4.01 2.17
N GLN A 22 -12.15 5.10 1.70
CA GLN A 22 -12.43 6.44 2.24
C GLN A 22 -13.91 6.83 2.07
N THR A 23 -14.55 6.43 0.96
CA THR A 23 -16.00 6.68 0.75
C THR A 23 -16.89 5.82 1.63
N GLN A 24 -16.41 4.65 2.07
CA GLN A 24 -17.19 3.76 2.94
C GLN A 24 -17.13 4.20 4.40
N VAL A 25 -15.94 4.54 4.90
CA VAL A 25 -15.72 4.98 6.27
C VAL A 25 -14.64 6.04 6.28
N HIS A 26 -14.95 7.19 6.89
CA HIS A 26 -14.00 8.28 7.02
C HIS A 26 -12.69 7.81 7.69
N GLY A 27 -11.56 8.02 7.02
CA GLY A 27 -10.22 7.66 7.49
C GLY A 27 -9.80 6.21 7.22
N LEU A 28 -10.67 5.39 6.64
CA LEU A 28 -10.33 4.00 6.30
C LEU A 28 -9.36 3.92 5.10
N GLY A 29 -9.47 4.84 4.14
CA GLY A 29 -8.51 4.95 3.04
C GLY A 29 -7.10 5.24 3.53
N ASP A 30 -6.96 6.20 4.45
CA ASP A 30 -5.68 6.52 5.08
C ASP A 30 -5.12 5.33 5.86
N THR A 31 -5.96 4.69 6.67
CA THR A 31 -5.59 3.48 7.44
C THR A 31 -5.11 2.36 6.53
N PHE A 32 -5.76 2.17 5.37
CA PHE A 32 -5.35 1.19 4.37
C PHE A 32 -3.96 1.53 3.80
N LEU A 33 -3.73 2.77 3.37
CA LEU A 33 -2.45 3.21 2.83
C LEU A 33 -1.30 3.05 3.84
N THR A 34 -1.52 3.38 5.12
CA THR A 34 -0.54 3.16 6.18
C THR A 34 -0.17 1.67 6.34
N LYS A 35 -1.14 0.76 6.20
CA LYS A 35 -0.87 -0.68 6.27
C LYS A 35 -0.06 -1.16 5.06
N VAL A 36 -0.38 -0.68 3.86
CA VAL A 36 0.38 -1.00 2.65
C VAL A 36 1.83 -0.51 2.78
N GLU A 37 2.03 0.73 3.24
CA GLU A 37 3.36 1.28 3.49
C GLU A 37 4.16 0.43 4.49
N SER A 38 3.53 0.01 5.59
CA SER A 38 4.18 -0.88 6.56
C SER A 38 4.59 -2.21 5.94
N ALA A 39 3.71 -2.84 5.16
CA ALA A 39 4.02 -4.11 4.50
C ALA A 39 5.16 -3.97 3.47
N VAL A 40 5.19 -2.86 2.72
CA VAL A 40 6.27 -2.57 1.77
C VAL A 40 7.60 -2.37 2.48
N ARG A 41 7.60 -1.70 3.64
CA ARG A 41 8.79 -1.57 4.48
C ARG A 41 9.28 -2.93 4.95
N ASP A 42 8.40 -3.77 5.48
CA ASP A 42 8.74 -5.11 5.97
C ASP A 42 9.37 -5.97 4.86
N ILE A 43 8.79 -5.95 3.64
CA ILE A 43 9.35 -6.65 2.47
C ILE A 43 10.71 -6.08 2.06
N THR A 44 10.88 -4.75 2.14
CA THR A 44 12.14 -4.09 1.78
C THR A 44 13.25 -4.47 2.74
N GLU A 45 12.94 -4.59 4.04
CA GLU A 45 13.86 -5.00 5.10
C GLU A 45 14.14 -6.51 5.06
N HIS A 46 13.14 -7.32 4.66
CA HIS A 46 13.19 -8.79 4.68
C HIS A 46 12.71 -9.44 3.37
N PRO A 47 13.39 -9.22 2.22
CA PRO A 47 12.89 -9.62 0.89
C PRO A 47 12.90 -11.13 0.59
N LEU A 48 13.41 -11.96 1.50
CA LEU A 48 13.54 -13.43 1.34
C LEU A 48 12.91 -14.21 2.51
N ALA A 49 12.22 -13.52 3.43
CA ALA A 49 11.58 -14.15 4.58
C ALA A 49 10.38 -15.00 4.17
#